data_AF-A0A836WXX5-F1
#
_entry.id   AF-A0A836WXX5-F1
#
_cell.length_a   1.000
_cell.length_b   1.000
_cell.length_c   1.000
_cell.angle_alpha   90.00
_cell.angle_beta   90.00
_cell.angle_gamma   90.00
#
_symmetry.space_group_name_H-M   'P 1'
#
loop_
_entity.id
_entity.type
_entity.pdbx_description
1 polymer ?
#
loop_
_entity_poly.entity_id
_entity_poly.type
_entity_poly.pdbx_seq_one_letter_code
_entity_poly.pdbx_strand_id
1 'polypeptide(L)'
;PTPWNTFKATLATPTHIEDHGKLPREIVKPEKNIKNDPIGSAAFYTVQVGAYKTKAYAQNLLSKLVKKGYNAFVTRNNKKIYRVQVDKFKNKEDALKLAQLIQKKEKLKNFITRATAG
;
A
#
# COMPACT_ATOMS: atom_id res chain seq x y z
N PRO A 1 -46.76 -0.37 36.80
CA PRO A 1 -47.03 -0.67 35.36
C PRO A 1 -45.93 -0.03 34.51
N THR A 2 -45.12 -0.83 33.81
CA THR A 2 -44.27 -0.39 32.69
C THR A 2 -45.00 -0.63 31.36
N PRO A 3 -44.66 0.12 30.30
CA PRO A 3 -43.88 -0.47 29.20
C PRO A 3 -42.72 0.48 28.78
N TRP A 4 -41.52 0.03 28.43
CA TRP A 4 -41.03 -0.81 27.31
C TRP A 4 -41.20 -0.17 25.92
N ASN A 5 -40.05 0.31 25.38
CA ASN A 5 -39.66 0.54 23.99
C ASN A 5 -40.43 1.52 23.10
N THR A 6 -39.68 2.44 22.48
CA THR A 6 -39.71 2.64 21.02
C THR A 6 -38.33 3.09 20.52
N PHE A 7 -37.55 2.12 20.03
CA PHE A 7 -36.46 2.38 19.09
C PHE A 7 -37.07 2.68 17.72
N LYS A 8 -36.93 3.91 17.20
CA LYS A 8 -37.04 4.27 15.76
C LYS A 8 -36.14 5.51 15.57
N ALA A 9 -34.90 5.40 15.09
CA ALA A 9 -34.43 5.14 13.72
C ALA A 9 -33.90 6.45 13.05
N THR A 10 -32.66 6.37 12.53
CA THR A 10 -32.10 7.16 11.41
C THR A 10 -31.76 8.64 11.74
N LEU A 11 -30.56 9.21 11.57
CA LEU A 11 -29.51 9.04 10.56
C LEU A 11 -28.12 9.01 11.21
N ALA A 12 -27.42 7.87 11.15
CA ALA A 12 -25.96 7.88 11.22
C ALA A 12 -25.44 8.23 9.83
N THR A 13 -25.26 9.52 9.58
CA THR A 13 -24.38 9.99 8.51
C THR A 13 -23.10 10.44 9.17
N PRO A 14 -22.02 9.62 9.23
CA PRO A 14 -20.69 10.20 9.31
C PRO A 14 -20.35 10.70 7.90
N THR A 15 -20.98 11.80 7.49
CA THR A 15 -20.43 12.55 6.36
C THR A 15 -19.14 13.17 6.87
N HIS A 16 -18.06 12.57 6.41
CA HIS A 16 -16.83 13.27 6.07
C HIS A 16 -16.23 14.11 7.20
N ILE A 17 -15.62 13.42 8.17
CA ILE A 17 -14.43 13.96 8.82
C ILE A 17 -13.34 14.00 7.75
N GLU A 18 -13.30 15.11 7.06
CA GLU A 18 -12.18 15.59 6.25
C GLU A 18 -11.07 16.02 7.23
N ASP A 19 -10.55 15.08 8.02
CA ASP A 19 -9.44 15.31 8.95
C ASP A 19 -8.43 14.17 8.79
N HIS A 20 -7.77 14.17 7.64
CA HIS A 20 -6.45 13.58 7.56
C HIS A 20 -5.54 14.64 7.00
N GLY A 21 -5.07 15.48 7.92
CA GLY A 21 -4.04 16.47 7.70
C GLY A 21 -2.99 15.93 6.76
N LYS A 22 -2.82 16.63 5.64
CA LYS A 22 -1.52 16.72 5.01
C LYS A 22 -0.58 17.32 6.05
N LEU A 23 0.18 16.48 6.73
CA LEU A 23 1.46 16.85 7.30
C LEU A 23 2.24 15.56 7.62
N PRO A 24 3.55 15.62 7.67
CA PRO A 24 4.45 15.95 6.58
C PRO A 24 5.25 14.71 6.16
N ARG A 25 5.89 14.81 4.99
CA ARG A 25 7.05 13.98 4.66
C ARG A 25 8.06 14.14 5.81
N GLU A 26 8.22 13.12 6.65
CA GLU A 26 9.40 13.03 7.50
C GLU A 26 10.08 11.65 7.38
N ILE A 27 11.13 11.69 6.56
CA ILE A 27 12.46 11.12 6.83
C ILE A 27 12.48 9.68 7.38
N VAL A 28 12.64 8.73 6.45
CA VAL A 28 13.57 7.62 6.67
C VAL A 28 14.52 7.54 5.49
N LYS A 29 15.64 8.28 5.63
CA LYS A 29 16.91 7.84 5.09
C LYS A 29 17.39 6.67 5.97
N PRO A 30 17.78 5.55 5.37
CA PRO A 30 19.06 4.96 5.72
C PRO A 30 19.95 5.07 4.49
N GLU A 31 20.95 5.92 4.64
CA GLU A 31 22.12 5.95 3.79
C GLU A 31 22.90 4.64 3.95
N LYS A 32 23.53 4.21 2.84
CA LYS A 32 24.74 3.37 2.78
C LYS A 32 24.59 1.83 2.84
N ASN A 33 24.36 1.22 1.68
CA ASN A 33 25.24 0.11 1.24
C ASN A 33 25.30 0.05 -0.29
N ILE A 34 26.47 0.39 -0.83
CA ILE A 34 26.80 0.29 -2.25
C ILE A 34 27.16 -1.17 -2.51
N LYS A 35 26.25 -1.95 -3.13
CA LYS A 35 26.58 -3.23 -3.77
C LYS A 35 25.80 -3.41 -5.07
N ASN A 36 26.39 -2.86 -6.14
CA ASN A 36 26.50 -3.41 -7.49
C ASN A 36 25.22 -3.84 -8.25
N ASP A 37 24.63 -3.00 -9.13
CA ASP A 37 24.11 -3.45 -10.45
C ASP A 37 23.96 -2.27 -11.45
N PRO A 38 23.91 -2.52 -12.78
CA PRO A 38 24.56 -1.70 -13.82
C PRO A 38 23.83 -0.41 -14.21
N ILE A 39 24.65 0.54 -14.69
CA ILE A 39 24.27 1.71 -15.49
C ILE A 39 23.24 1.30 -16.57
N GLY A 40 22.04 1.88 -16.52
CA GLY A 40 21.01 1.63 -17.54
C GLY A 40 19.59 1.84 -17.02
N SER A 41 19.13 3.09 -17.06
CA SER A 41 17.77 3.56 -16.68
C SER A 41 17.50 3.55 -15.18
N ALA A 42 16.94 4.63 -14.64
CA ALA A 42 16.59 4.76 -13.22
C ALA A 42 15.55 3.70 -12.81
N ALA A 43 16.03 2.54 -12.37
CA ALA A 43 15.23 1.43 -11.90
C ALA A 43 14.93 1.63 -10.41
N PHE A 44 13.65 1.51 -10.05
CA PHE A 44 13.18 1.54 -8.68
C PHE A 44 12.69 0.14 -8.30
N TYR A 45 12.85 -0.22 -7.04
CA TYR A 45 12.34 -1.44 -6.44
C TYR A 45 11.02 -1.16 -5.71
N THR A 46 10.01 -1.97 -5.99
CA THR A 46 8.68 -1.87 -5.37
C THR A 46 8.34 -3.21 -4.76
N VAL A 47 7.55 -3.22 -3.69
CA VAL A 47 7.08 -4.47 -3.10
C VAL A 47 5.71 -4.79 -3.66
N GLN A 48 5.62 -5.77 -4.55
CA GLN A 48 4.33 -6.27 -5.02
C GLN A 48 3.75 -7.26 -4.03
N VAL A 49 2.56 -6.94 -3.53
CA VAL A 49 1.82 -7.74 -2.54
C VAL A 49 0.65 -8.51 -3.16
N GLY A 50 0.26 -8.15 -4.38
CA GLY A 50 -0.79 -8.86 -5.10
C GLY A 50 -0.98 -8.35 -6.52
N ALA A 51 -1.62 -9.17 -7.36
CA ALA A 51 -2.08 -8.78 -8.68
C ALA A 51 -3.47 -9.38 -8.92
N TYR A 52 -4.44 -8.53 -9.23
CA TYR A 52 -5.84 -8.89 -9.38
C TYR A 52 -6.36 -8.47 -10.76
N LYS A 53 -7.28 -9.24 -11.33
CA LYS A 53 -8.00 -8.85 -12.54
C LYS A 53 -9.10 -7.84 -12.25
N THR A 54 -9.63 -7.85 -11.02
CA THR A 54 -10.74 -6.98 -10.60
C THR A 54 -10.22 -5.78 -9.81
N LYS A 55 -10.68 -4.58 -10.18
CA LYS A 55 -10.35 -3.34 -9.48
C LYS A 55 -10.75 -3.36 -8.00
N ALA A 56 -11.94 -3.88 -7.68
CA ALA A 56 -12.45 -3.93 -6.31
C ALA A 56 -11.53 -4.71 -5.34
N TYR A 57 -11.02 -5.88 -5.76
CA TYR A 57 -10.07 -6.65 -4.94
C TYR A 57 -8.75 -5.90 -4.74
N ALA A 58 -8.22 -5.27 -5.79
CA ALA A 58 -7.00 -4.47 -5.67
C ALA A 58 -7.18 -3.26 -4.74
N GLN A 59 -8.34 -2.59 -4.81
CA GLN A 59 -8.68 -1.47 -3.93
C GLN A 59 -8.86 -1.91 -2.48
N ASN A 60 -9.51 -3.06 -2.23
CA ASN A 60 -9.64 -3.58 -0.87
C ASN A 60 -8.26 -3.88 -0.24
N LEU A 61 -7.35 -4.49 -1.01
CA LEU A 61 -5.98 -4.72 -0.52
C LEU A 61 -5.22 -3.42 -0.30
N LEU A 62 -5.35 -2.45 -1.22
CA LEU A 62 -4.80 -1.11 -1.07
C LEU A 62 -5.27 -0.47 0.25
N SER A 63 -6.58 -0.43 0.49
CA SER A 63 -7.15 0.16 1.71
C SER A 63 -6.66 -0.54 2.97
N LYS A 64 -6.48 -1.87 2.96
CA LYS A 64 -5.91 -2.59 4.11
C LYS A 64 -4.49 -2.12 4.41
N LEU A 65 -3.65 -1.99 3.39
CA LEU A 65 -2.26 -1.57 3.55
C LEU A 65 -2.15 -0.11 4.00
N VAL A 66 -2.94 0.78 3.41
CA VAL A 66 -3.00 2.18 3.79
C VAL A 66 -3.49 2.34 5.23
N LYS A 67 -4.53 1.58 5.65
CA LYS A 67 -4.99 1.55 7.05
C LYS A 67 -3.93 1.06 8.04
N LYS A 68 -2.94 0.29 7.57
CA LYS A 68 -1.80 -0.17 8.39
C LYS A 68 -0.64 0.83 8.39
N GLY A 69 -0.74 1.93 7.64
CA GLY A 69 0.29 2.96 7.53
C GLY A 69 1.29 2.74 6.39
N TYR A 70 1.03 1.82 5.46
CA TYR A 70 1.91 1.59 4.31
C TYR A 70 1.51 2.44 3.11
N ASN A 71 2.49 2.89 2.33
CA ASN A 71 2.25 3.69 1.14
C ASN A 71 2.03 2.77 -0.08
N ALA A 72 0.84 2.18 -0.13
CA ALA A 72 0.46 1.29 -1.22
C ALA A 72 -0.14 2.06 -2.41
N PHE A 73 0.04 1.52 -3.62
CA PHE A 73 -0.52 2.04 -4.85
C PHE A 73 -0.88 0.91 -5.82
N VAL A 74 -1.89 1.15 -6.65
CA VAL A 74 -2.33 0.19 -7.66
C VAL A 74 -1.86 0.66 -9.03
N THR A 75 -1.14 -0.21 -9.75
CA THR A 75 -0.74 0.03 -11.14
C THR A 75 -1.53 -0.87 -12.06
N ARG A 76 -2.09 -0.29 -13.13
CA ARG A 76 -2.78 -1.06 -14.17
C ARG A 76 -1.82 -1.32 -15.33
N ASN A 77 -1.75 -2.56 -15.79
CA ASN A 77 -1.03 -2.91 -17.01
C ASN A 77 -1.94 -2.89 -18.24
N ASN A 78 -1.36 -2.87 -19.44
CA ASN A 78 -2.11 -2.90 -20.72
C ASN A 78 -3.08 -4.10 -20.82
N LYS A 79 -2.79 -5.20 -20.13
CA LYS A 79 -3.64 -6.39 -20.02
C LYS A 79 -4.81 -6.26 -19.02
N LYS A 80 -5.16 -5.05 -18.59
CA LYS A 80 -6.19 -4.74 -17.57
C LYS A 80 -5.97 -5.43 -16.20
N ILE A 81 -4.73 -5.82 -15.88
CA ILE A 81 -4.38 -6.39 -14.58
C ILE A 81 -4.00 -5.26 -13.61
N TYR A 82 -4.58 -5.29 -12.42
CA TYR A 82 -4.32 -4.35 -11.32
C TYR A 82 -3.29 -4.95 -10.36
N ARG A 83 -2.07 -4.42 -10.36
CA ARG A 83 -0.98 -4.82 -9.47
C ARG A 83 -0.97 -3.90 -8.27
N VAL A 84 -1.05 -4.46 -7.07
CA VAL A 84 -0.94 -3.73 -5.81
C VAL A 84 0.52 -3.76 -5.39
N GLN A 85 1.11 -2.59 -5.30
CA GLN A 85 2.52 -2.38 -4.97
C GLN A 85 2.63 -1.46 -3.76
N VAL A 86 3.70 -1.59 -3.00
CA VAL A 86 3.94 -0.81 -1.79
C VAL A 86 5.31 -0.15 -1.89
N ASP A 87 5.28 1.17 -1.72
CA ASP A 87 6.42 2.07 -1.76
C ASP A 87 7.31 1.93 -3.01
N LYS A 88 8.20 2.90 -3.20
CA LYS A 88 9.17 2.92 -4.29
C LYS A 88 10.54 3.19 -3.68
N PHE A 89 11.40 2.18 -3.73
CA PHE A 89 12.75 2.22 -3.21
C PHE A 89 13.75 2.37 -4.33
N LYS A 90 14.85 3.07 -4.07
CA LYS A 90 16.01 3.06 -4.97
C LYS A 90 16.88 1.82 -4.70
N ASN A 91 16.84 1.30 -3.48
CA ASN A 91 17.61 0.14 -3.05
C ASN A 91 16.73 -1.10 -2.91
N LYS A 92 17.30 -2.25 -3.27
CA LYS A 92 16.64 -3.55 -3.08
C LYS A 92 16.51 -3.92 -1.60
N GLU A 93 17.49 -3.55 -0.76
CA GLU A 93 17.49 -3.90 0.67
C GLU A 93 16.35 -3.25 1.44
N ASP A 94 16.04 -1.98 1.18
CA ASP A 94 14.91 -1.29 1.81
C ASP A 94 13.58 -1.94 1.38
N ALA A 95 13.45 -2.26 0.08
CA ALA A 95 12.31 -3.02 -0.41
C ALA A 95 12.20 -4.41 0.25
N LEU A 96 13.33 -5.07 0.52
CA LEU A 96 13.36 -6.37 1.19
C LEU A 96 12.91 -6.29 2.65
N LYS A 97 13.40 -5.30 3.41
CA LYS A 97 12.97 -5.07 4.80
C LYS A 97 11.45 -4.89 4.87
N LEU A 98 10.89 -4.10 3.96
CA LEU A 98 9.45 -3.87 3.89
C LEU A 98 8.67 -5.11 3.45
N ALA A 99 9.17 -5.84 2.45
CA ALA A 99 8.63 -7.12 2.02
C ALA A 99 8.56 -8.13 3.18
N GLN A 100 9.64 -8.28 3.95
CA GLN A 100 9.69 -9.14 5.13
C GLN A 100 8.73 -8.67 6.23
N LEU A 101 8.63 -7.36 6.46
CA LEU A 101 7.69 -6.78 7.43
C LEU A 101 6.24 -7.09 7.05
N ILE A 102 5.86 -6.86 5.79
CA ILE A 102 4.52 -7.16 5.27
C ILE A 102 4.27 -8.67 5.32
N GLN A 103 5.25 -9.49 4.97
CA GLN A 103 5.11 -10.95 5.00
C GLN A 103 4.82 -11.43 6.42
N LYS A 104 5.53 -10.90 7.42
CA LYS A 104 5.31 -11.25 8.83
C LYS A 104 3.96 -10.74 9.35
N LYS A 105 3.56 -9.51 9.00
CA LYS A 105 2.33 -8.89 9.51
C LYS A 105 1.06 -9.36 8.81
N GLU A 106 1.06 -9.43 7.48
CA GLU A 106 -0.11 -9.81 6.68
C GLU A 106 -0.14 -11.32 6.40
N LYS A 107 0.97 -12.06 6.61
CA LYS A 107 1.12 -13.47 6.19
C LYS A 107 0.81 -13.69 4.70
N LEU A 108 0.96 -12.65 3.89
CA LEU A 108 0.75 -12.70 2.44
C LEU A 108 2.07 -12.89 1.71
N LYS A 109 2.03 -13.66 0.61
CA LYS A 109 3.15 -13.76 -0.31
C LYS A 109 3.34 -12.41 -1.01
N ASN A 110 4.50 -11.81 -0.82
CA ASN A 110 4.92 -10.59 -1.49
C ASN A 110 6.28 -10.79 -2.17
N PHE A 111 6.53 -9.99 -3.20
CA PHE A 111 7.69 -10.12 -4.05
C PHE A 111 8.23 -8.74 -4.41
N ILE A 112 9.55 -8.58 -4.40
CA ILE A 112 10.18 -7.35 -4.88
C ILE A 112 10.13 -7.35 -6.41
N THR A 113 9.61 -6.27 -6.98
CA THR A 113 9.58 -6.01 -8.42
C THR A 113 10.49 -4.83 -8.73
N ARG A 114 11.26 -4.95 -9.81
CA ARG A 114 11.99 -3.83 -10.43
C ARG A 114 11.03 -3.13 -11.40
N ALA A 115 10.88 -1.82 -11.25
CA ALA A 115 10.13 -0.95 -12.14
C ALA A 115 11.06 0.13 -12.71
N THR A 116 11.16 0.20 -14.02
CA THR A 116 11.84 1.29 -14.72
C THR A 116 10.88 2.43 -14.95
N ALA A 117 11.30 3.66 -14.68
CA ALA A 117 10.62 4.85 -15.18
C ALA A 117 10.95 4.96 -16.67
N GLY A 118 10.05 4.47 -17.51
CA GLY A 118 10.07 4.68 -18.96
C GLY A 118 9.28 5.91 -19.35
#